data_AF-A0A8H3F488-F1
#
_entry.id   AF-A0A8H3F488-F1
#
_cell.length_a   1.000
_cell.length_b   1.000
_cell.length_c   1.000
_cell.angle_alpha   90.00
_cell.angle_beta   90.00
_cell.angle_gamma   90.00
#
_symmetry.space_group_name_H-M   'P 1'
#
loop_
_entity.id
_entity.type
_entity.pdbx_description
1 polymer ?
#
loop_
_entity_poly.entity_id
_entity_poly.type
_entity_poly.pdbx_seq_one_letter_code
_entity_poly.pdbx_strand_id
1 'polypeptide(L)'
;MYPLGAIYGFVLGGLSSYCRSLFGDLIPPGSEAAFYALYAITDKGSSVFGPAIVGAITDRYGEIRPAFVFLAVLIFIPLPLMSLVDVDRGKRDGAEMAKELEGKDDALPAGSDDTIRLVDEEEDE
;
A
#
# COMPACT_ATOMS: atom_id res chain seq x y z
N MET A 1 -33.37 5.81 -3.65
CA MET A 1 -32.30 4.79 -3.47
C MET A 1 -31.09 5.04 -4.36
N TYR A 2 -31.23 5.35 -5.65
CA TYR A 2 -30.09 5.64 -6.56
C TYR A 2 -29.22 6.87 -6.24
N PRO A 3 -29.76 8.01 -5.76
CA PRO A 3 -28.93 9.21 -5.51
C PRO A 3 -27.85 8.98 -4.45
N LEU A 4 -28.16 8.21 -3.41
CA LEU A 4 -27.21 7.85 -2.34
C LEU A 4 -26.06 6.98 -2.88
N GLY A 5 -26.37 6.03 -3.76
CA GLY A 5 -25.34 5.20 -4.41
C GLY A 5 -24.41 6.02 -5.31
N ALA A 6 -24.96 7.01 -6.04
CA ALA A 6 -24.15 7.91 -6.86
C ALA A 6 -23.20 8.76 -6.01
N ILE A 7 -23.69 9.35 -4.91
CA ILE A 7 -22.87 10.12 -3.98
C ILE A 7 -21.79 9.24 -3.34
N TYR A 8 -22.18 8.04 -2.87
CA TYR A 8 -21.26 7.09 -2.25
C TYR A 8 -20.13 6.67 -3.20
N GLY A 9 -20.49 6.32 -4.44
CA GLY A 9 -19.50 5.96 -5.47
C GLY A 9 -18.56 7.11 -5.82
N PHE A 10 -19.09 8.34 -5.91
CA PHE A 10 -18.28 9.53 -6.15
C PHE A 10 -17.26 9.77 -5.03
N VAL A 11 -17.69 9.69 -3.76
CA VAL A 11 -16.81 9.88 -2.60
C VAL A 11 -15.75 8.79 -2.51
N LEU A 12 -16.14 7.52 -2.65
CA LEU A 12 -15.19 6.40 -2.63
C LEU A 12 -14.20 6.44 -3.80
N GLY A 13 -14.65 6.84 -4.98
CA GLY A 13 -13.79 7.02 -6.16
C GLY A 13 -12.74 8.10 -5.90
N GLY A 14 -13.17 9.27 -5.42
CA GLY A 14 -12.27 10.37 -5.09
C GLY A 14 -11.25 10.01 -4.01
N LEU A 15 -11.69 9.35 -2.93
CA LEU A 15 -10.80 8.91 -1.85
C LEU A 15 -9.78 7.87 -2.35
N SER A 16 -10.23 6.88 -3.11
CA SER A 16 -9.34 5.83 -3.67
C SER A 16 -8.28 6.42 -4.61
N SER A 17 -8.67 7.37 -5.46
CA SER A 17 -7.74 8.08 -6.35
C SER A 17 -6.74 8.95 -5.56
N TYR A 18 -7.21 9.66 -4.53
CA TYR A 18 -6.36 10.48 -3.68
C TYR A 18 -5.31 9.67 -2.93
N CYS A 19 -5.72 8.58 -2.26
CA CYS A 19 -4.80 7.69 -1.54
C CYS A 19 -3.72 7.13 -2.48
N ARG A 20 -4.10 6.72 -3.69
CA ARG A 20 -3.15 6.17 -4.67
C ARG A 20 -2.16 7.22 -5.17
N SER A 21 -2.63 8.44 -5.45
CA SER A 21 -1.76 9.55 -5.88
C SER A 21 -0.79 9.96 -4.77
N LEU A 22 -1.28 10.14 -3.55
CA LEU A 22 -0.43 10.47 -2.40
C LEU A 22 0.61 9.38 -2.13
N PHE A 23 0.21 8.12 -2.19
CA PHE A 23 1.14 7.02 -1.95
C PHE A 23 2.22 6.99 -3.04
N GLY A 24 1.86 7.19 -4.30
CA GLY A 24 2.81 7.28 -5.41
C GLY A 24 3.88 8.37 -5.23
N ASP A 25 3.47 9.52 -4.69
CA ASP A 25 4.37 10.62 -4.37
C ASP A 25 5.40 10.29 -3.27
N LEU A 26 5.13 9.30 -2.41
CA LEU A 26 6.00 8.90 -1.29
C LEU A 26 6.94 7.75 -1.63
N ILE A 27 6.76 7.09 -2.77
CA ILE A 27 7.51 5.89 -3.13
C ILE A 27 8.92 6.27 -3.63
N PRO A 28 9.98 5.59 -3.15
CA PRO A 28 11.32 5.76 -3.70
C PRO A 28 11.39 5.23 -5.15
N PRO A 29 11.93 6.01 -6.11
CA PRO A 29 12.16 5.51 -7.46
C PRO A 29 13.07 4.27 -7.44
N GLY A 30 12.78 3.30 -8.30
CA GLY A 30 13.49 2.01 -8.35
C GLY A 30 12.90 0.89 -7.48
N SER A 31 12.04 1.20 -6.49
CA SER A 31 11.38 0.19 -5.65
C SER A 31 9.84 0.19 -5.77
N GLU A 32 9.30 0.83 -6.81
CA GLU A 32 7.86 1.05 -6.96
C GLU A 32 7.03 -0.24 -6.89
N ALA A 33 7.52 -1.32 -7.51
CA ALA A 33 6.84 -2.61 -7.50
C ALA A 33 6.64 -3.17 -6.08
N ALA A 34 7.64 -3.06 -5.20
CA ALA A 34 7.57 -3.58 -3.85
C ALA A 34 6.61 -2.77 -2.97
N PHE A 35 6.67 -1.44 -3.05
CA PHE A 35 5.79 -0.56 -2.28
C PHE A 35 4.34 -0.63 -2.77
N TYR A 36 4.09 -0.69 -4.08
CA TYR A 36 2.74 -0.90 -4.61
C TYR A 36 2.21 -2.30 -4.32
N ALA A 37 3.06 -3.33 -4.28
CA ALA A 37 2.66 -4.66 -3.84
C ALA A 37 2.20 -4.63 -2.37
N LEU A 38 2.94 -3.95 -1.49
CA LEU A 38 2.55 -3.78 -0.09
C LEU A 38 1.22 -3.02 0.01
N TYR A 39 1.06 -1.92 -0.71
CA TYR A 39 -0.21 -1.17 -0.76
C TYR A 39 -1.38 -2.07 -1.17
N ALA A 40 -1.20 -2.88 -2.22
CA ALA A 40 -2.24 -3.79 -2.71
C ALA A 40 -2.59 -4.90 -1.69
N ILE A 41 -1.60 -5.44 -0.99
CA ILE A 41 -1.81 -6.44 0.06
C ILE A 41 -2.60 -5.82 1.22
N THR A 42 -2.26 -4.60 1.64
CA THR A 42 -2.99 -3.89 2.71
C THR A 42 -4.43 -3.58 2.30
N ASP A 43 -4.62 -3.04 1.09
CA ASP A 43 -5.93 -2.70 0.54
C ASP A 43 -6.84 -3.93 0.45
N LYS A 44 -6.37 -5.00 -0.19
CA LYS A 44 -7.13 -6.26 -0.27
C LYS A 44 -7.25 -6.97 1.07
N GLY A 45 -6.24 -6.89 1.93
CA GLY A 45 -6.27 -7.48 3.27
C GLY A 45 -7.43 -6.95 4.10
N SER A 46 -7.74 -5.66 3.97
CA SER A 46 -8.88 -5.03 4.65
C SER A 46 -10.21 -5.75 4.37
N SER A 47 -10.39 -6.30 3.16
CA SER A 47 -11.60 -7.05 2.79
C SER A 47 -11.79 -8.37 3.54
N VAL A 48 -10.71 -8.93 4.10
CA VAL A 48 -10.75 -10.14 4.94
C VAL A 48 -10.87 -9.75 6.41
N PHE A 49 -10.04 -8.82 6.88
CA PHE A 49 -10.02 -8.42 8.30
C PHE A 49 -11.27 -7.66 8.74
N GLY A 50 -11.81 -6.78 7.90
CA GLY A 50 -12.99 -5.97 8.23
C GLY A 50 -14.21 -6.83 8.61
N PRO A 51 -14.69 -7.72 7.71
CA PRO A 51 -15.80 -8.62 8.01
C PRO A 51 -15.48 -9.60 9.15
N ALA A 52 -14.25 -10.10 9.24
CA ALA A 52 -13.85 -11.02 10.31
C ALA A 52 -13.98 -10.36 11.70
N ILE A 53 -13.51 -9.12 11.86
CA ILE A 53 -13.61 -8.38 13.12
C ILE A 53 -15.05 -8.00 13.41
N VAL A 54 -15.79 -7.50 12.42
CA VAL A 54 -17.22 -7.17 12.58
C VAL A 54 -18.03 -8.40 12.97
N GLY A 55 -17.76 -9.54 12.36
CA GLY A 55 -18.38 -10.83 12.69
C GLY A 55 -18.07 -11.24 14.13
N ALA A 56 -16.80 -11.20 14.54
CA ALA A 56 -16.39 -11.52 15.90
C ALA A 56 -17.01 -10.59 16.96
N ILE A 57 -17.14 -9.29 16.66
CA ILE A 57 -17.84 -8.33 17.53
C ILE A 57 -19.32 -8.71 17.62
N THR A 58 -19.97 -8.95 16.49
CA THR A 58 -21.41 -9.26 16.45
C THR A 58 -21.73 -10.57 17.18
N ASP A 59 -20.90 -11.60 17.01
CA ASP A 59 -21.03 -12.90 17.67
C ASP A 59 -20.90 -12.78 19.19
N ARG A 60 -19.97 -11.94 19.68
CA ARG A 60 -19.74 -11.77 21.11
C ARG A 60 -20.83 -10.96 21.82
N TYR A 61 -21.35 -9.91 21.19
CA TYR A 61 -22.34 -9.02 21.80
C TYR A 61 -23.79 -9.44 21.50
N GLY A 62 -24.02 -10.31 20.51
CA GLY A 62 -25.34 -10.77 20.09
C GLY A 62 -26.18 -9.70 19.36
N GLU A 63 -25.64 -8.50 19.18
CA GLU A 63 -26.28 -7.39 18.45
C GLU A 63 -25.27 -6.67 17.54
N ILE A 64 -25.78 -6.06 16.47
CA ILE A 64 -24.95 -5.40 15.44
C ILE A 64 -24.52 -3.97 15.82
N ARG A 65 -25.15 -3.37 16.86
CA ARG A 65 -24.89 -1.97 17.24
C ARG A 65 -23.42 -1.67 17.56
N PRO A 66 -22.68 -2.52 18.30
CA PRO A 66 -21.27 -2.28 18.59
C PRO A 66 -20.38 -2.26 17.35
N ALA A 67 -20.76 -2.97 16.28
CA ALA A 67 -20.01 -2.95 15.02
C ALA A 67 -20.01 -1.56 14.35
N PHE A 68 -21.09 -0.77 14.51
CA PHE A 68 -21.12 0.59 13.99
C PHE A 68 -20.14 1.52 14.71
N VAL A 69 -19.90 1.31 16.01
CA VAL A 69 -18.89 2.08 16.76
C VAL A 69 -17.50 1.74 16.25
N PHE A 70 -17.21 0.46 15.99
CA PHE A 70 -15.96 0.03 15.38
C PHE A 70 -15.73 0.65 14.00
N LEU A 71 -16.76 0.64 13.14
CA LEU A 71 -16.68 1.28 11.81
C LEU A 71 -16.50 2.80 11.89
N ALA A 72 -17.18 3.46 12.84
CA ALA A 72 -16.99 4.89 13.07
C ALA A 72 -15.54 5.19 13.47
N VAL A 73 -14.99 4.44 14.41
CA VAL A 73 -13.59 4.58 14.84
C VAL A 73 -12.63 4.39 13.66
N LEU A 74 -12.83 3.38 12.81
CA LEU A 74 -12.02 3.16 11.60
C LEU A 74 -12.06 4.33 10.60
N ILE A 75 -13.17 5.06 10.51
CA ILE A 75 -13.30 6.22 9.64
C ILE A 75 -12.68 7.47 10.27
N PHE A 76 -12.79 7.64 11.59
CA PHE A 76 -12.30 8.84 12.27
C PHE A 76 -10.81 8.79 12.60
N ILE A 77 -10.21 7.62 12.82
CA ILE A 77 -8.76 7.49 13.14
C ILE A 77 -7.84 8.02 12.02
N PRO A 78 -8.09 7.76 10.72
CA PRO A 78 -7.21 8.21 9.64
C PRO A 78 -7.18 9.74 9.45
N LEU A 79 -8.24 10.46 9.84
CA LEU A 79 -8.33 11.91 9.67
C LEU A 79 -7.25 12.71 10.43
N PRO A 80 -7.07 12.53 11.77
CA PRO A 80 -5.98 13.17 12.49
C PRO A 80 -4.63 12.62 12.04
N LEU A 81 -4.55 11.34 11.64
CA LEU A 81 -3.31 10.76 11.13
C LEU A 81 -2.84 11.48 9.86
N MET A 82 -3.73 11.74 8.90
CA MET A 82 -3.40 12.52 7.70
C MET A 82 -3.01 13.95 8.03
N SER A 83 -3.57 14.56 9.09
CA SER A 83 -3.21 15.92 9.50
C SER A 83 -1.81 16.01 10.09
N LEU A 84 -1.27 14.90 10.59
CA LEU A 84 0.08 14.80 11.17
C LEU A 84 1.14 14.42 10.14
N VAL A 85 0.74 13.93 8.96
CA VAL A 85 1.66 13.48 7.91
C VAL A 85 2.09 14.67 7.07
N ASP A 86 3.38 14.96 7.10
CA ASP A 86 4.03 15.94 6.23
C ASP A 86 4.44 15.25 4.92
N VAL A 87 3.69 15.53 3.85
CA VAL A 87 3.90 14.93 2.52
C VAL A 87 5.21 15.39 1.90
N ASP A 88 5.61 16.64 2.13
CA ASP A 88 6.85 17.19 1.57
C ASP A 88 8.08 16.55 2.22
N ARG A 89 8.01 16.29 3.53
CA ARG A 89 9.03 15.49 4.21
C ARG A 89 9.07 14.06 3.68
N GLY A 90 7.90 13.42 3.52
CA GLY A 90 7.82 12.04 3.00
C GLY A 90 8.44 11.89 1.61
N LYS A 91 8.22 12.85 0.71
CA LYS A 91 8.85 12.92 -0.62
C LYS A 91 10.37 12.97 -0.55
N ARG A 92 10.90 13.79 0.36
CA ARG A 92 12.35 13.96 0.54
C ARG A 92 12.99 12.69 1.09
N ASP A 93 12.39 12.11 2.11
CA ASP A 93 12.87 10.87 2.74
C ASP A 93 12.83 9.70 1.73
N GLY A 94 11.80 9.62 0.89
CA GLY A 94 11.71 8.66 -0.22
C GLY A 94 12.81 8.86 -1.28
N ALA A 95 13.09 10.11 -1.67
CA ALA A 95 14.16 10.41 -2.62
C ALA A 95 15.57 10.15 -2.03
N GLU A 96 15.76 10.30 -0.72
CA GLU A 96 17.01 9.91 -0.06
C GLU A 96 17.19 8.39 -0.03
N MET A 97 16.14 7.63 0.32
CA MET A 97 16.17 6.15 0.25
C MET A 97 16.54 5.64 -1.14
N ALA A 98 16.05 6.28 -2.21
CA ALA A 98 16.38 5.86 -3.57
C ALA A 98 17.89 5.99 -3.89
N LYS A 99 18.53 7.08 -3.42
CA LYS A 99 19.98 7.27 -3.59
C LYS A 99 20.80 6.23 -2.83
N GLU A 100 20.34 5.82 -1.65
CA GLU A 100 20.99 4.75 -0.87
C GLU A 100 20.86 3.38 -1.55
N LEU A 101 19.74 3.13 -2.24
CA LEU A 101 19.50 1.90 -2.99
C LEU A 101 20.34 1.86 -4.28
N GLU A 102 20.37 2.95 -5.06
CA GLU A 102 21.22 3.07 -6.25
C GLU A 102 22.71 2.94 -5.89
N GLY A 103 23.15 3.60 -4.81
CA GLY A 103 24.54 3.49 -4.33
C GLY A 103 24.92 2.11 -3.80
N LYS A 104 23.96 1.23 -3.48
CA LYS A 104 24.22 -0.15 -3.08
C LYS A 104 24.29 -1.11 -4.27
N ASP A 105 23.57 -0.83 -5.36
CA ASP A 105 23.70 -1.57 -6.62
C ASP A 105 25.06 -1.29 -7.30
N ASP A 106 25.56 -0.05 -7.24
CA ASP A 106 26.90 0.30 -7.77
C ASP A 106 28.06 -0.31 -6.94
N ALA A 107 27.81 -0.66 -5.67
CA ALA A 107 28.80 -1.24 -4.76
C ALA A 107 28.83 -2.78 -4.78
N LEU A 108 27.89 -3.42 -5.49
CA LEU A 108 27.90 -4.86 -5.72
C LEU A 108 28.71 -5.14 -7.01
N PRO A 109 29.85 -5.86 -6.94
CA PRO A 109 30.60 -6.19 -8.14
C PRO A 109 29.72 -7.02 -9.08
N ALA A 110 29.66 -6.58 -10.34
CA ALA A 110 29.05 -7.28 -11.45
C ALA A 110 29.45 -8.77 -11.43
N GLY A 111 28.51 -9.62 -11.02
CA GLY A 111 28.75 -11.05 -10.81
C GLY A 111 27.51 -11.91 -11.04
N SER A 112 26.53 -11.40 -11.79
CA SER A 112 25.33 -12.15 -12.18
C SER A 112 25.07 -12.15 -13.69
N ASP A 113 26.10 -11.85 -14.50
CA ASP A 113 26.07 -11.98 -15.97
C ASP A 113 26.89 -13.18 -16.47
N ASP A 114 27.68 -13.83 -15.61
CA ASP A 114 28.47 -15.01 -16.00
C ASP A 114 27.66 -16.33 -15.99
N THR A 115 26.53 -16.39 -15.28
CA THR A 115 25.74 -17.64 -15.22
C THR A 115 24.95 -17.91 -16.50
N ILE A 116 24.65 -16.89 -17.31
CA ILE A 116 23.97 -17.07 -18.60
C ILE A 116 24.99 -17.50 -19.67
N ARG A 117 26.24 -17.04 -19.56
CA ARG A 117 27.28 -17.29 -20.56
C ARG A 117 27.89 -18.70 -20.47
N LEU A 118 27.91 -19.29 -19.28
CA LEU A 118 28.37 -20.67 -19.07
C LEU A 118 27.39 -21.72 -19.59
N VAL A 119 26.11 -21.38 -19.77
CA VAL A 119 25.13 -22.32 -20.33
C VAL A 119 25.26 -22.39 -21.86
N ASP A 120 25.63 -21.30 -22.51
CA ASP A 120 25.89 -21.28 -23.97
C ASP A 120 27.20 -21.99 -24.34
N GLU A 121 28.22 -22.02 -23.47
CA GLU A 121 29.49 -22.72 -23.75
C GLU A 121 29.42 -24.25 -23.51
N GLU A 122 28.44 -24.76 -22.76
CA GLU A 122 28.25 -26.22 -22.58
C GLU A 122 27.34 -26.86 -23.67
N GLU A 123 26.67 -26.08 -24.52
CA GLU A 123 25.85 -26.64 -25.62
C GLU A 123 26.64 -26.89 -26.92
N ASP A 124 27.89 -26.42 -27.02
CA ASP A 124 28.73 -26.52 -28.22
C ASP A 124 29.88 -27.56 -28.14
N GLU A 125 29.90 -28.46 -27.13
CA GLU A 125 30.84 -29.60 -27.05
C GLU A 125 30.16 -30.99 -27.09
#